data_AF-A0A3D4LKZ9-F1
#
_entry.id   AF-A0A3D4LKZ9-F1
#
_cell.length_a   1.000
_cell.length_b   1.000
_cell.length_c   1.000
_cell.angle_alpha   90.00
_cell.angle_beta   90.00
_cell.angle_gamma   90.00
#
_symmetry.space_group_name_H-M   'P 1'
#
loop_
_entity.id
_entity.type
_entity.pdbx_description
1 polymer ?
#
loop_
_entity_poly.entity_id
_entity_poly.type
_entity_poly.pdbx_seq_one_letter_code
_entity_poly.pdbx_strand_id
1 'polypeptide(L)'
;YVVILETPTMTEMVIQNSDSDLLNFCPNNLLTYYVTRNYLAKCDNPVPICYGLGSLEETPDLDRYKKGMGYEMKPIKQRIYFRRGVRIFLRPFILYIGDFINKHIVKGRSYKLDKGCAILRRYLEQR
;
A
#
# COMPACT_ATOMS: atom_id res chain seq x y z
N TYR A 1 9.76 -11.81 9.05
CA TYR A 1 10.49 -12.18 7.82
C TYR A 1 10.23 -11.15 6.73
N VAL A 2 11.07 -11.14 5.71
CA VAL A 2 10.93 -10.28 4.53
C VAL A 2 11.10 -11.13 3.27
N VAL A 3 10.29 -10.87 2.25
CA VAL A 3 10.40 -11.50 0.93
C VAL A 3 10.75 -10.41 -0.07
N ILE A 4 11.83 -10.65 -0.80
CA ILE A 4 12.40 -9.71 -1.77
C ILE A 4 12.27 -10.31 -3.17
N LEU A 5 11.83 -9.48 -4.11
CA LEU A 5 11.91 -9.77 -5.53
C LEU A 5 13.06 -8.94 -6.13
N GLU A 6 14.01 -9.62 -6.76
CA GLU A 6 15.12 -8.97 -7.44
C GLU A 6 14.90 -8.99 -8.95
N THR A 7 15.23 -7.86 -9.59
CA THR A 7 15.28 -7.72 -11.04
C THR A 7 16.58 -7.00 -11.40
N PRO A 8 17.02 -7.05 -12.68
CA PRO A 8 18.23 -6.34 -13.09
C PRO A 8 18.19 -4.82 -12.89
N THR A 9 17.01 -4.23 -12.71
CA THR A 9 16.83 -2.76 -12.64
C THR A 9 16.24 -2.27 -11.32
N MET A 10 15.77 -3.17 -10.45
CA MET A 10 15.11 -2.81 -9.19
C MET A 10 15.01 -4.00 -8.24
N THR A 11 15.03 -3.71 -6.94
CA THR A 11 14.69 -4.64 -5.87
C THR A 11 13.38 -4.23 -5.20
N GLU A 12 12.45 -5.16 -4.96
CA GLU A 12 11.17 -4.87 -4.32
C GLU A 12 10.96 -5.68 -3.04
N MET A 13 10.61 -5.01 -1.94
CA MET A 13 10.10 -5.65 -0.74
C MET A 13 8.62 -5.99 -0.92
N VAL A 14 8.33 -7.23 -1.32
CA VAL A 14 6.98 -7.67 -1.66
C VAL A 14 6.18 -8.03 -0.40
N ILE A 15 6.82 -8.68 0.56
CA ILE A 15 6.18 -9.06 1.83
C ILE A 15 7.10 -8.66 2.96
N GLN A 16 6.52 -8.02 3.96
CA GLN A 16 7.15 -7.81 5.25
C GLN A 16 6.15 -8.18 6.33
N ASN A 17 6.58 -9.06 7.22
CA ASN A 17 5.73 -9.54 8.30
C ASN A 17 6.56 -9.72 9.57
N SER A 18 5.97 -9.37 10.70
CA SER A 18 6.58 -9.49 12.03
C SER A 18 5.54 -10.04 13.00
N ASP A 19 6.02 -10.68 14.07
CA ASP A 19 5.15 -11.02 15.19
C ASP A 19 4.54 -9.73 15.78
N SER A 20 3.21 -9.73 15.93
CA SER A 20 2.45 -8.61 16.46
C SER A 20 2.86 -8.28 17.90
N ASP A 21 3.22 -9.31 18.69
CA ASP A 21 3.61 -9.15 20.09
C ASP A 21 4.95 -8.40 20.24
N LEU A 22 5.74 -8.35 19.16
CA LEU A 22 7.06 -7.71 19.14
C LEU A 22 7.06 -6.33 18.48
N LEU A 23 5.92 -5.80 18.03
CA LEU A 23 5.85 -4.54 17.29
C LEU A 23 6.41 -3.34 18.09
N ASN A 24 6.32 -3.36 19.42
CA ASN A 24 6.86 -2.33 20.30
C ASN A 24 8.39 -2.22 20.24
N PHE A 25 9.09 -3.24 19.73
CA PHE A 25 10.55 -3.23 19.53
C PHE A 25 10.95 -2.78 18.12
N CYS A 26 10.00 -2.28 17.33
CA CYS A 26 10.21 -1.80 15.96
C CYS A 26 10.93 -2.81 15.04
N PRO A 27 10.56 -4.12 15.06
CA PRO A 27 11.26 -5.13 14.25
C PRO A 27 11.16 -4.84 12.75
N ASN A 28 10.07 -4.19 12.32
CA ASN A 28 9.88 -3.81 10.93
C ASN A 28 10.84 -2.71 10.47
N ASN A 29 11.06 -1.69 11.29
CA ASN A 29 12.05 -0.64 11.01
C ASN A 29 13.44 -1.24 10.87
N LEU A 30 13.80 -2.16 11.77
CA LEU A 30 15.08 -2.84 11.76
C LEU A 30 15.26 -3.68 10.50
N LEU A 31 14.26 -4.50 10.15
CA LEU A 31 14.27 -5.33 8.94
C LEU A 31 14.43 -4.46 7.69
N THR A 32 13.63 -3.40 7.56
CA THR A 32 13.72 -2.48 6.43
C THR A 32 15.10 -1.83 6.35
N TYR A 33 15.65 -1.34 7.46
CA TYR A 33 16.99 -0.77 7.50
C TYR A 33 18.05 -1.76 6.98
N TYR A 34 18.03 -2.99 7.50
CA TYR A 34 19.02 -4.00 7.12
C TYR A 34 18.93 -4.38 5.65
N VAL A 35 17.71 -4.58 5.14
CA VAL A 35 17.51 -4.90 3.72
C VAL A 35 17.97 -3.74 2.85
N THR A 36 17.52 -2.52 3.13
CA THR A 36 17.92 -1.31 2.38
C THR A 36 19.43 -1.14 2.38
N ARG A 37 20.08 -1.27 3.55
CA ARG A 37 21.54 -1.17 3.65
C ARG A 37 22.25 -2.25 2.86
N ASN A 38 21.73 -3.47 2.85
CA ASN A 38 22.34 -4.58 2.11
C ASN A 38 22.36 -4.27 0.60
N TYR A 39 21.23 -3.88 0.02
CA TYR A 39 21.13 -3.64 -1.42
C TYR A 39 21.78 -2.33 -1.88
N LEU A 40 21.73 -1.27 -1.07
CA LEU A 40 22.26 0.03 -1.48
C LEU A 40 23.74 0.22 -1.17
N ALA A 41 24.27 -0.43 -0.14
CA ALA A 41 25.65 -0.18 0.32
C ALA A 41 26.59 -1.38 0.23
N LYS A 42 26.08 -2.62 0.11
CA LYS A 42 26.92 -3.82 0.08
C LYS A 42 26.93 -4.55 -1.26
N CYS A 43 25.98 -4.29 -2.14
CA CYS A 43 25.97 -4.84 -3.50
C CYS A 43 26.88 -4.00 -4.42
N ASP A 44 27.67 -4.67 -5.27
CA ASP A 44 28.60 -4.01 -6.19
C ASP A 44 27.90 -3.12 -7.23
N ASN A 45 26.66 -3.48 -7.59
CA ASN A 45 25.81 -2.73 -8.52
C ASN A 45 24.46 -2.44 -7.87
N PRO A 46 24.35 -1.40 -7.02
CA PRO A 46 23.12 -1.10 -6.31
C PRO A 46 22.03 -0.64 -7.28
N VAL A 47 20.85 -1.25 -7.18
CA VAL A 47 19.64 -0.84 -7.88
C VAL A 47 18.67 -0.15 -6.92
N PRO A 48 17.73 0.68 -7.41
CA PRO A 48 16.70 1.25 -6.57
C PRO A 48 15.92 0.19 -5.80
N ILE A 49 15.61 0.48 -4.54
CA ILE A 49 14.78 -0.39 -3.69
C ILE A 49 13.37 0.19 -3.54
N CYS A 50 12.37 -0.61 -3.87
CA CYS A 50 10.95 -0.28 -3.77
C CYS A 50 10.36 -0.93 -2.52
N TYR A 51 9.70 -0.13 -1.67
CA TYR A 51 8.91 -0.64 -0.54
C TYR A 51 7.45 -0.79 -0.94
N GLY A 52 7.22 -1.72 -1.87
CA GLY A 52 5.90 -2.11 -2.36
C GLY A 52 5.02 -0.94 -2.82
N LEU A 53 3.76 -1.25 -3.12
CA LEU A 53 2.79 -0.23 -3.48
C LEU A 53 2.28 0.51 -2.23
N GLY A 54 1.94 1.79 -2.41
CA GLY A 54 1.12 2.51 -1.42
C GLY A 54 -0.27 1.87 -1.34
N SER A 55 -0.92 1.99 -0.17
CA SER A 55 -2.29 1.48 -0.07
C SER A 55 -3.26 2.31 -0.91
N LEU A 56 -4.41 1.73 -1.27
CA LEU A 56 -5.46 2.45 -1.99
C LEU A 56 -6.23 3.38 -1.06
N GLU A 57 -6.41 2.94 0.18
CA GLU A 57 -6.92 3.73 1.29
C GLU A 57 -5.84 4.62 1.93
N GLU A 58 -6.27 5.65 2.64
CA GLU A 58 -5.36 6.50 3.41
C GLU A 58 -4.77 5.69 4.57
N THR A 59 -3.43 5.59 4.60
CA THR A 59 -2.69 4.86 5.64
C THR A 59 -1.62 5.77 6.25
N PRO A 60 -2.02 6.81 7.00
CA PRO A 60 -1.11 7.89 7.40
C PRO A 60 0.08 7.40 8.22
N ASP A 61 -0.10 6.37 9.04
CA ASP A 61 0.98 5.80 9.85
C ASP A 61 1.99 5.02 9.01
N LEU A 62 1.52 4.23 8.03
CA LEU A 62 2.40 3.48 7.13
C LEU A 62 3.15 4.42 6.18
N ASP A 63 2.48 5.44 5.66
CA ASP A 63 3.10 6.46 4.82
C ASP A 63 4.14 7.26 5.59
N ARG A 64 3.84 7.65 6.84
CA ARG A 64 4.80 8.32 7.74
C ARG A 64 6.00 7.42 8.00
N TYR A 65 5.77 6.14 8.27
CA TYR A 65 6.82 5.16 8.47
C TYR A 65 7.74 5.05 7.24
N LYS A 66 7.20 4.84 6.03
CA LYS A 66 8.00 4.71 4.80
C LYS A 66 8.79 5.99 4.51
N LYS A 67 8.15 7.16 4.63
CA LYS A 67 8.82 8.46 4.46
C LYS A 67 9.91 8.68 5.50
N GLY A 68 9.67 8.31 6.76
CA GLY A 68 10.66 8.40 7.84
C GLY A 68 11.89 7.52 7.61
N MET A 69 11.75 6.41 6.88
CA MET A 69 12.85 5.55 6.44
C MET A 69 13.60 6.08 5.21
N GLY A 70 13.21 7.24 4.66
CA GLY A 70 13.83 7.86 3.50
C GLY A 70 13.27 7.42 2.14
N TYR A 71 12.14 6.71 2.11
CA TYR A 71 11.49 6.35 0.85
C TYR A 71 10.69 7.52 0.28
N GLU A 72 10.79 7.68 -1.04
CA GLU A 72 10.01 8.65 -1.79
C GLU A 72 8.78 7.98 -2.41
N MET A 73 7.63 8.63 -2.28
CA MET A 73 6.40 8.19 -2.93
C MET A 73 6.47 8.55 -4.42
N LYS A 74 6.54 7.54 -5.29
CA LYS A 74 6.46 7.73 -6.73
C LYS A 74 5.05 7.39 -7.24
N PRO A 75 4.45 8.25 -8.09
CA PRO A 75 3.16 7.96 -8.67
C PRO A 75 3.28 6.76 -9.62
N ILE A 76 2.41 5.77 -9.44
CA ILE A 76 2.28 4.64 -10.36
C ILE A 76 0.99 4.80 -11.15
N LYS A 77 1.01 4.48 -12.44
CA LYS A 77 -0.23 4.35 -13.23
C LYS A 77 -0.83 2.97 -12.97
N GLN A 78 -1.76 2.89 -12.03
CA GLN A 78 -2.59 1.70 -11.85
C GLN A 78 -3.92 1.90 -12.57
N ARG A 79 -4.30 0.94 -13.43
CA ARG A 79 -5.64 0.89 -14.04
C ARG A 79 -6.46 -0.19 -13.36
N ILE A 80 -7.68 0.13 -12.98
CA ILE A 80 -8.61 -0.79 -12.33
C ILE A 80 -9.60 -1.26 -13.38
N TYR A 81 -9.59 -2.56 -13.64
CA TYR A 81 -10.49 -3.18 -14.61
C TYR A 81 -11.55 -4.00 -13.90
N PHE A 82 -12.81 -3.67 -14.15
CA PHE A 82 -13.96 -4.45 -13.70
C PHE A 82 -14.61 -5.21 -14.84
N ARG A 83 -15.08 -6.42 -14.54
CA ARG A 83 -15.89 -7.23 -15.46
C ARG A 83 -17.14 -6.46 -15.88
N ARG A 84 -17.56 -6.63 -17.14
CA ARG A 84 -18.65 -5.86 -17.77
C ARG A 84 -19.95 -5.86 -16.96
N GLY A 85 -20.34 -7.00 -16.37
CA GLY A 85 -21.56 -7.12 -15.57
C GLY A 85 -21.54 -6.34 -14.24
N VAL A 86 -20.35 -6.09 -13.67
CA VAL A 86 -20.22 -5.37 -12.39
C VAL A 86 -20.31 -3.86 -12.61
N ARG A 87 -20.14 -3.36 -13.85
CA ARG A 87 -20.12 -1.93 -14.17
C ARG A 87 -21.38 -1.18 -13.76
N ILE A 88 -22.53 -1.86 -13.69
CA ILE A 88 -23.80 -1.25 -13.27
C ILE A 88 -23.72 -0.75 -11.83
N PHE A 89 -22.93 -1.43 -10.99
CA PHE A 89 -22.71 -1.10 -9.57
C PHE A 89 -21.56 -0.11 -9.35
N LEU A 90 -20.85 0.31 -10.41
CA LEU A 90 -19.72 1.25 -10.32
C LEU A 90 -20.18 2.68 -10.65
N ARG A 91 -21.14 3.19 -9.88
CA ARG A 91 -21.70 4.53 -10.04
C ARG A 91 -21.25 5.44 -8.89
N PRO A 92 -21.08 6.76 -9.12
CA PRO A 92 -20.73 7.71 -8.06
C PRO A 92 -21.66 7.62 -6.84
N PHE A 93 -22.96 7.40 -7.05
CA PHE A 93 -23.94 7.22 -5.98
C PHE A 93 -23.59 6.09 -4.98
N ILE A 94 -22.98 5.01 -5.45
CA ILE A 94 -22.57 3.89 -4.59
C ILE A 94 -21.42 4.31 -3.67
N LEU A 95 -20.53 5.19 -4.13
CA LEU A 95 -19.47 5.75 -3.30
C LEU A 95 -20.06 6.62 -2.17
N TYR A 96 -21.05 7.46 -2.48
CA TYR A 96 -21.74 8.28 -1.47
C TYR A 96 -22.44 7.44 -0.41
N ILE A 97 -23.14 6.36 -0.81
CA ILE A 97 -23.74 5.42 0.14
C ILE A 97 -22.66 4.77 0.99
N GLY A 98 -21.57 4.29 0.37
CA GLY A 98 -20.46 3.67 1.06
C GLY A 98 -19.86 4.59 2.13
N ASP A 99 -19.53 5.82 1.76
CA ASP A 99 -18.98 6.82 2.67
C ASP A 99 -19.97 7.19 3.80
N PHE A 100 -21.27 7.27 3.50
CA PHE A 100 -22.32 7.49 4.51
C PHE A 100 -22.40 6.34 5.52
N ILE A 101 -22.47 5.09 5.03
CA ILE A 101 -22.48 3.89 5.88
C ILE A 101 -21.21 3.83 6.72
N ASN A 102 -20.06 4.14 6.11
CA ASN A 102 -18.79 4.12 6.81
C ASN A 102 -18.77 5.13 7.97
N LYS A 103 -19.25 6.35 7.72
CA LYS A 103 -19.24 7.43 8.68
C LYS A 103 -20.25 7.24 9.81
N HIS A 104 -21.47 6.80 9.47
CA HIS A 104 -22.60 6.81 10.41
C HIS A 104 -22.94 5.46 11.02
N ILE A 105 -22.73 4.36 10.30
CA ILE A 105 -23.09 3.02 10.77
C ILE A 105 -21.85 2.31 11.32
N VAL A 106 -20.81 2.22 10.50
CA VAL A 106 -19.61 1.43 10.81
C VAL A 106 -18.57 2.25 11.57
N LYS A 107 -18.68 3.58 11.55
CA LYS A 107 -17.79 4.54 12.22
C LYS A 107 -16.30 4.29 11.91
N GLY A 108 -15.97 3.99 10.65
CA GLY A 108 -14.58 3.76 10.21
C GLY A 108 -13.94 2.46 10.72
N ARG A 109 -14.74 1.49 11.17
CA ARG A 109 -14.22 0.21 11.70
C ARG A 109 -14.14 -0.93 10.68
N SER A 110 -14.48 -0.71 9.42
CA SER A 110 -14.48 -1.78 8.40
C SER A 110 -13.46 -1.52 7.30
N TYR A 111 -12.31 -2.17 7.47
CA TYR A 111 -11.24 -2.21 6.46
C TYR A 111 -11.73 -2.62 5.07
N LYS A 112 -12.64 -3.59 4.98
CA LYS A 112 -13.17 -4.06 3.69
C LYS A 112 -13.98 -2.98 2.97
N LEU A 113 -14.71 -2.16 3.74
CA LEU A 113 -15.54 -1.10 3.19
C LEU A 113 -14.68 0.10 2.78
N ASP A 114 -13.69 0.49 3.60
CA ASP A 114 -12.70 1.52 3.27
C ASP A 114 -11.99 1.19 1.96
N LYS A 115 -11.46 -0.04 1.86
CA LYS A 115 -10.76 -0.50 0.67
C LYS A 115 -11.68 -0.57 -0.55
N GLY A 116 -12.92 -1.01 -0.38
CA GLY A 116 -13.92 -1.04 -1.45
C GLY A 116 -14.24 0.36 -1.99
N CYS A 117 -14.49 1.32 -1.10
CA CYS A 117 -14.71 2.73 -1.47
C CYS A 117 -13.48 3.32 -2.17
N ALA A 118 -12.27 3.05 -1.67
CA ALA A 118 -11.04 3.53 -2.28
C ALA A 118 -10.85 2.99 -3.72
N ILE A 119 -11.09 1.69 -3.94
CA ILE A 119 -11.04 1.08 -5.29
C ILE A 119 -12.07 1.76 -6.22
N LEU A 120 -13.32 1.94 -5.76
CA LEU A 120 -14.37 2.56 -6.56
C LEU A 120 -14.00 4.01 -6.91
N ARG A 121 -13.51 4.78 -5.94
CA ARG A 121 -13.05 6.17 -6.13
C ARG A 121 -11.96 6.22 -7.21
N ARG A 122 -10.91 5.40 -7.09
CA ARG A 122 -9.83 5.31 -8.09
C ARG A 122 -10.32 4.91 -9.47
N TYR A 123 -11.29 4.00 -9.58
CA TYR A 123 -11.87 3.63 -10.86
C TYR A 123 -12.68 4.77 -11.51
N LEU A 124 -13.37 5.58 -10.70
CA LEU A 124 -14.09 6.75 -11.21
C LEU A 124 -13.14 7.88 -11.63
N GLU A 125 -12.03 8.08 -10.92
CA GLU A 125 -10.95 9.03 -11.29
C GLU A 125 -10.21 8.65 -12.59
N GLN A 126 -10.26 7.38 -13.00
CA GLN A 126 -9.62 6.90 -14.24
C GLN A 126 -10.39 7.22 -15.52
N ARG A 127 -11.63 7.73 -15.41
CA ARG A 127 -12.49 8.08 -16.55
C ARG A 127 -12.25 9.52 -17.00
#